data_AF-K7R7H2-F1
#
_entry.id   AF-K7R7H2-F1
#
_cell.length_a   1.000
_cell.length_b   1.000
_cell.length_c   1.000
_cell.angle_alpha   90.00
_cell.angle_beta   90.00
_cell.angle_gamma   90.00
#
_symmetry.space_group_name_H-M   'P 1'
#
loop_
_entity.id
_entity.type
_entity.pdbx_description
1 polymer ?
#
loop_
_entity_poly.entity_id
_entity_poly.type
_entity_poly.pdbx_seq_one_letter_code
_entity_poly.pdbx_strand_id
1 'polypeptide(L)'
;MEDLEITCPVCGEVSVVLAEDLEGLEAGDVLECEACGAFLEVVSLDPLELEVTEGGLEGFFVDCPRCGYTFEVSEEEEGQAVSCPECGFSFVPDWSEVEEEDEEW
;
A
#
# COMPACT_ATOMS: atom_id res chain seq x y z
N MET A 1 -12.70 18.40 16.22
CA MET A 1 -11.66 17.49 16.71
C MET A 1 -10.33 17.88 16.07
N GLU A 2 -9.23 17.33 16.55
CA GLU A 2 -7.91 17.48 15.91
C GLU A 2 -7.77 16.34 14.88
N ASP A 3 -7.04 16.59 13.79
CA ASP A 3 -6.65 15.55 12.84
C ASP A 3 -5.82 14.44 13.51
N LEU A 4 -5.93 13.22 13.00
CA LEU A 4 -5.22 12.07 13.52
C LEU A 4 -4.18 11.57 12.52
N GLU A 5 -2.92 11.56 12.96
CA GLU A 5 -1.80 11.06 12.18
C GLU A 5 -1.60 9.56 12.47
N ILE A 6 -1.71 8.73 11.43
CA ILE A 6 -1.47 7.29 11.49
C ILE A 6 -0.29 6.92 10.60
N THR A 7 0.53 5.96 11.01
CA THR A 7 1.60 5.44 10.17
C THR A 7 1.12 4.19 9.45
N CYS A 8 1.19 4.18 8.13
CA CYS A 8 0.84 3.01 7.34
C CYS A 8 1.80 1.85 7.68
N PRO A 9 1.31 0.69 8.14
CA PRO A 9 2.17 -0.46 8.46
C PRO A 9 2.79 -1.10 7.21
N VAL A 10 2.30 -0.78 6.00
CA VAL A 10 2.80 -1.31 4.73
C VAL A 10 4.02 -0.53 4.25
N CYS A 11 3.87 0.79 4.02
CA CYS A 11 4.93 1.62 3.45
C CYS A 11 5.67 2.48 4.49
N GLY A 12 5.17 2.60 5.72
CA GLY A 12 5.74 3.45 6.76
C GLY A 12 5.47 4.95 6.60
N GLU A 13 4.69 5.34 5.59
CA GLU A 13 4.30 6.75 5.36
C GLU A 13 3.24 7.20 6.37
N VAL A 14 3.23 8.50 6.69
CA VAL A 14 2.22 9.10 7.58
C VAL A 14 0.98 9.46 6.76
N SER A 15 -0.15 8.87 7.10
CA SER A 15 -1.47 9.20 6.56
C SER A 15 -2.27 10.00 7.59
N VAL A 16 -3.06 10.98 7.12
CA VAL A 16 -3.80 11.91 7.96
C VAL A 16 -5.29 11.62 7.84
N VAL A 17 -5.91 11.22 8.94
CA VAL A 17 -7.36 11.05 9.03
C VAL A 17 -7.98 12.35 9.52
N LEU A 18 -8.91 12.91 8.74
CA LEU A 18 -9.57 14.16 9.09
C LEU A 18 -10.46 13.96 10.32
N ALA A 19 -10.52 14.99 11.14
CA ALA A 19 -11.37 15.07 12.33
C ALA A 19 -12.86 14.73 12.03
N GLU A 20 -13.36 15.14 10.87
CA GLU A 20 -14.74 14.90 10.43
C GLU A 20 -15.01 13.44 10.07
N ASP A 21 -14.04 12.76 9.46
CA ASP A 21 -14.12 11.32 9.18
C ASP A 21 -13.98 10.49 10.46
N LEU A 22 -13.15 10.94 11.41
CA LEU A 22 -12.97 10.29 12.70
C LEU A 22 -14.26 10.29 13.55
N GLU A 23 -15.10 11.32 13.42
CA GLU A 23 -16.38 11.42 14.15
C GLU A 23 -17.39 10.31 13.78
N GLY A 24 -17.26 9.74 12.57
CA GLY A 24 -18.11 8.68 12.06
C GLY A 24 -17.44 7.32 11.96
N LEU A 25 -16.14 7.24 12.26
CA LEU A 25 -15.35 6.03 12.10
C LEU A 25 -15.77 4.94 13.10
N GLU A 26 -16.03 3.75 12.61
CA GLU A 26 -16.36 2.54 13.35
C GLU A 26 -15.36 1.40 13.07
N ALA A 27 -15.29 0.44 13.98
CA ALA A 27 -14.49 -0.76 13.73
C ALA A 27 -15.09 -1.55 12.56
N GLY A 28 -14.26 -1.91 11.58
CA GLY A 28 -14.65 -2.48 10.30
C GLY A 28 -14.69 -1.47 9.15
N ASP A 29 -14.49 -0.17 9.40
CA ASP A 29 -14.24 0.78 8.32
C ASP A 29 -12.88 0.54 7.67
N VAL A 30 -12.83 0.79 6.36
CA VAL A 30 -11.62 0.63 5.56
C VAL A 30 -11.11 1.99 5.12
N LEU A 31 -9.86 2.27 5.47
CA LEU A 31 -9.10 3.45 5.06
C LEU A 31 -8.15 3.07 3.93
N GLU A 32 -7.93 3.97 2.98
CA GLU A 32 -6.95 3.78 1.92
C GLU A 32 -5.73 4.66 2.17
N CYS A 33 -4.53 4.07 2.12
CA CYS A 33 -3.31 4.84 2.19
C CYS A 33 -3.07 5.59 0.86
N GLU A 34 -3.13 6.92 0.87
CA GLU A 34 -2.90 7.74 -0.34
C GLU A 34 -1.49 7.56 -0.96
N ALA A 35 -0.54 7.02 -0.22
CA ALA A 35 0.84 6.84 -0.68
C ALA A 35 1.08 5.49 -1.37
N CYS A 36 0.45 4.42 -0.87
CA CYS A 36 0.69 3.06 -1.38
C CYS A 36 -0.59 2.30 -1.70
N GLY A 37 -1.76 2.95 -1.74
CA GLY A 37 -3.05 2.31 -2.06
C GLY A 37 -3.52 1.23 -1.08
N ALA A 38 -2.78 0.96 0.00
CA ALA A 38 -3.11 -0.13 0.90
C ALA A 38 -4.43 0.14 1.63
N PHE A 39 -5.32 -0.84 1.62
CA PHE A 39 -6.54 -0.81 2.42
C PHE A 39 -6.26 -1.28 3.85
N LEU A 40 -6.47 -0.36 4.80
CA LEU A 40 -6.28 -0.52 6.23
C LEU A 40 -7.65 -0.58 6.90
N GLU A 41 -8.03 -1.75 7.42
CA GLU A 41 -9.26 -1.91 8.19
C GLU A 41 -9.04 -1.49 9.64
N VAL A 42 -10.01 -0.76 10.19
CA VAL A 42 -10.03 -0.34 11.60
C VAL A 42 -10.47 -1.52 12.46
N VAL A 43 -9.55 -2.10 13.24
CA VAL A 43 -9.87 -3.23 14.12
C VAL A 43 -10.20 -2.79 15.55
N SER A 44 -9.79 -1.58 15.95
CA SER A 44 -10.13 -0.98 17.26
C SER A 44 -10.00 0.54 17.22
N LEU A 45 -10.76 1.25 18.07
CA LEU A 45 -10.77 2.73 18.18
C LEU A 45 -10.25 3.26 19.53
N ASP A 46 -10.01 2.39 20.52
CA ASP A 46 -9.54 2.75 21.85
C ASP A 46 -8.56 1.68 22.39
N PRO A 47 -7.26 1.71 22.01
CA PRO A 47 -6.61 2.65 21.07
C PRO A 47 -6.96 2.37 19.60
N LEU A 48 -6.73 3.36 18.71
CA LEU A 48 -6.86 3.14 17.27
C LEU A 48 -5.85 2.10 16.80
N GLU A 49 -6.35 1.01 16.23
CA GLU A 49 -5.55 -0.11 15.71
C GLU A 49 -6.05 -0.45 14.30
N LEU A 50 -5.11 -0.65 13.37
CA LEU A 50 -5.38 -0.86 11.95
C LEU A 50 -4.73 -2.16 11.47
N GLU A 51 -5.42 -2.94 10.65
CA GLU A 51 -4.92 -4.16 10.03
C GLU A 51 -4.95 -4.05 8.49
N VAL A 52 -3.95 -4.61 7.82
CA VAL A 52 -3.86 -4.59 6.35
C VAL A 52 -4.77 -5.66 5.77
N THR A 53 -5.68 -5.28 4.88
CA THR A 53 -6.54 -6.24 4.18
C THR A 53 -6.00 -6.56 2.79
N GLU A 54 -6.17 -7.80 2.36
CA GLU A 54 -5.66 -8.33 1.08
C GLU A 54 -6.32 -7.70 -0.17
N GLY A 55 -7.35 -6.88 -0.01
CA GLY A 55 -8.09 -6.27 -1.13
C GLY A 55 -7.46 -5.01 -1.75
N GLY A 56 -6.33 -4.52 -1.22
CA GLY A 56 -5.74 -3.22 -1.61
C GLY A 56 -4.36 -3.30 -2.23
N LEU A 57 -3.91 -4.50 -2.54
CA LEU A 57 -2.60 -4.77 -3.11
C LEU A 57 -2.73 -5.33 -4.53
N GLU A 58 -3.79 -4.96 -5.26
CA GLU A 58 -3.88 -5.23 -6.70
C GLU A 58 -2.86 -4.40 -7.52
N GLY A 59 -2.08 -3.54 -6.85
CA GLY A 59 -0.91 -2.86 -7.41
C GLY A 59 0.37 -3.66 -7.18
N PHE A 60 1.22 -3.74 -8.20
CA PHE A 60 2.53 -4.37 -8.09
C PHE A 60 3.50 -3.37 -7.45
N PHE A 61 3.85 -3.56 -6.18
CA PHE A 61 4.81 -2.68 -5.49
C PHE A 61 6.25 -3.12 -5.71
N VAL A 62 7.12 -2.19 -6.08
CA VAL A 62 8.56 -2.42 -6.22
C VAL A 62 9.37 -1.45 -5.38
N ASP A 63 10.43 -1.97 -4.78
CA ASP A 63 11.46 -1.15 -4.14
C ASP A 63 12.56 -0.79 -5.14
N CYS A 64 12.86 0.50 -5.26
CA CYS A 64 13.98 0.92 -6.10
C CYS A 64 15.30 0.41 -5.51
N PRO A 65 16.11 -0.38 -6.24
CA PRO A 65 17.39 -0.92 -5.73
C PRO A 65 18.46 0.17 -5.51
N ARG A 66 18.19 1.41 -5.92
CA ARG A 66 19.12 2.54 -5.83
C ARG A 66 18.86 3.45 -4.64
N CYS A 67 17.60 3.85 -4.42
CA CYS A 67 17.22 4.75 -3.33
C CYS A 67 16.42 4.07 -2.22
N GLY A 68 15.83 2.89 -2.48
CA GLY A 68 14.96 2.20 -1.53
C GLY A 68 13.52 2.72 -1.50
N TYR A 69 13.13 3.59 -2.44
CA TYR A 69 11.76 4.09 -2.54
C TYR A 69 10.83 3.00 -3.08
N THR A 70 9.76 2.70 -2.34
CA THR A 70 8.70 1.77 -2.73
C THR A 70 7.65 2.52 -3.56
N PHE A 71 7.25 1.97 -4.71
CA PHE A 71 6.23 2.57 -5.56
C PHE A 71 5.40 1.51 -6.28
N GLU A 72 4.16 1.87 -6.60
CA GLU A 72 3.26 1.06 -7.41
C GLU A 72 3.66 1.12 -8.89
N VAL A 73 3.64 -0.04 -9.54
CA VAL A 73 3.71 -0.17 -10.98
C VAL A 73 2.50 -0.96 -11.47
N SER A 74 2.07 -0.67 -12.70
CA SER A 74 0.95 -1.37 -13.31
C SER A 74 1.36 -2.78 -13.78
N GLU A 75 0.42 -3.73 -13.77
CA GLU A 75 0.56 -5.06 -14.41
C GLU A 75 1.05 -4.96 -15.86
N GLU A 76 0.63 -3.92 -16.59
CA GLU A 76 1.06 -3.67 -17.97
C GLU A 76 2.58 -3.43 -18.12
N GLU A 77 3.25 -3.07 -17.03
CA GLU A 77 4.69 -2.82 -16.93
C GLU A 77 5.46 -4.05 -16.40
N GLU A 78 4.78 -5.18 -16.15
CA GLU A 78 5.43 -6.44 -15.81
C GLU A 78 6.40 -6.87 -16.91
N GLY A 79 7.65 -7.13 -16.51
CA GLY A 79 8.74 -7.48 -17.41
C GLY A 79 9.31 -6.30 -18.23
N GLN A 80 8.87 -5.07 -17.97
CA GLN A 80 9.40 -3.85 -18.60
C GLN A 80 10.27 -3.03 -17.64
N ALA A 81 11.07 -2.13 -18.20
CA ALA A 81 11.93 -1.25 -17.42
C ALA A 81 11.09 -0.12 -16.80
N VAL A 82 10.78 -0.26 -15.52
CA VAL A 82 10.10 0.78 -14.73
C VAL A 82 11.10 1.86 -14.32
N SER A 83 10.65 3.11 -14.22
CA SER A 83 11.50 4.23 -13.83
C SER A 83 11.07 4.76 -12.48
N CYS A 84 11.99 4.72 -11.50
CA CYS A 84 11.72 5.24 -10.17
C CYS A 84 11.37 6.74 -10.25
N PRO A 85 10.21 7.18 -9.74
CA PRO A 85 9.79 8.58 -9.80
C PRO A 85 10.64 9.49 -8.89
N GLU A 86 11.28 8.94 -7.87
CA GLU A 86 12.09 9.69 -6.91
C GLU A 86 13.51 9.97 -7.43
N CYS A 87 14.20 8.94 -7.95
CA CYS A 87 15.60 9.06 -8.36
C CYS A 87 15.83 9.00 -9.87
N GLY A 88 14.81 8.69 -10.66
CA GLY A 88 14.90 8.55 -12.12
C GLY A 88 15.67 7.32 -12.58
N PHE A 89 15.93 6.35 -11.69
CA PHE A 89 16.63 5.12 -12.05
C PHE A 89 15.66 4.13 -12.71
N SER A 90 16.00 3.72 -13.94
CA SER A 90 15.26 2.70 -14.66
C SER A 90 15.81 1.31 -14.35
N PHE A 91 14.94 0.39 -13.93
CA PHE A 91 15.28 -0.99 -13.64
C PHE A 91 14.14 -1.91 -14.10
N VAL A 92 14.46 -3.19 -14.31
CA VAL A 92 13.45 -4.20 -14.62
C VAL A 92 13.19 -4.96 -13.32
N PRO A 93 12.00 -4.89 -12.74
CA PRO A 93 11.65 -5.73 -11.60
C PRO A 93 11.45 -7.18 -12.08
N ASP A 94 11.91 -8.13 -11.29
CA ASP A 94 11.86 -9.56 -11.62
C ASP A 94 10.60 -10.15 -10.95
N TRP A 95 9.57 -10.38 -11.76
CA TRP A 95 8.25 -10.88 -11.34
C TRP A 95 8.06 -12.37 -11.66
N SER A 96 9.10 -13.03 -12.17
CA SER A 96 9.04 -14.38 -12.74
C SER A 96 8.79 -15.51 -11.73
N GLU A 97 8.48 -15.22 -10.47
CA GLU A 97 8.16 -16.23 -9.44
C GLU A 97 6.67 -16.35 -9.10
N VAL A 98 5.78 -15.66 -9.82
CA VAL A 98 4.32 -15.86 -9.71
C VAL A 98 3.75 -16.52 -10.98
N GLU A 99 4.46 -17.50 -11.54
CA GLU A 99 3.83 -18.45 -12.45
C GLU A 99 2.94 -19.40 -11.61
N GLU A 100 1.65 -19.08 -11.58
CA GLU A 100 0.51 -20.01 -11.52
C GLU A 100 0.88 -21.48 -11.20
N GLU A 101 0.77 -21.91 -9.94
CA GLU A 101 0.41 -23.31 -9.65
C GLU A 101 -1.13 -23.41 -9.68
N ASP A 102 -1.68 -23.27 -10.89
CA ASP A 102 -2.91 -23.94 -11.28
C ASP A 102 -2.57 -25.44 -11.39
N GLU A 103 -2.67 -26.19 -10.28
CA GLU A 103 -2.66 -27.65 -10.36
C GLU A 103 -3.60 -28.27 -9.32
N GLU A 104 -4.89 -28.21 -9.67
CA GLU A 104 -5.87 -29.31 -9.65
C GLU A 104 -5.70 -30.45 -8.59
N TRP A 105 -6.47 -30.43 -7.49
CA TRP A 105 -6.77 -31.63 -6.66
C TRP A 105 -8.21 -31.67 -6.11
#